data_AF-A0A8T3WZD8-F1
#
_entry.id   AF-A0A8T3WZD8-F1
#
_cell.length_a   1.000
_cell.length_b   1.000
_cell.length_c   1.000
_cell.angle_alpha   90.00
_cell.angle_beta   90.00
_cell.angle_gamma   90.00
#
_symmetry.space_group_name_H-M   'P 1'
#
loop_
_entity.id
_entity.type
_entity.pdbx_description
1 polymer ?
#
loop_
_entity_poly.entity_id
_entity_poly.type
_entity_poly.pdbx_seq_one_letter_code
_entity_poly.pdbx_strand_id
1 'polypeptide(L)'
;MNTLLHFFLSYLVVEGALGNAYNYAVYILLFSVILDLDHIPYVIKTRRKVLRKKFGSESRSRFHELYGLTLFSAAASLLAFFSGATLAKVIALSAIVHYAADFLVGKSRPFYPFSKKEISLGMLPDKYRMHFEIASTLILGAVVWLSIVK
;
A
#
# COMPACT_ATOMS: atom_id res chain seq x y z
N MET A 1 -3.25 -3.31 -4.64
CA MET A 1 -4.59 -3.87 -4.32
C MET A 1 -5.58 -2.72 -4.48
N ASN A 2 -6.82 -2.80 -3.99
CA ASN A 2 -7.63 -1.59 -3.90
C ASN A 2 -7.17 -0.70 -2.72
N THR A 3 -7.37 0.61 -2.88
CA THR A 3 -6.91 1.64 -1.95
C THR A 3 -7.47 1.47 -0.53
N LEU A 4 -8.74 1.08 -0.38
CA LEU A 4 -9.34 0.85 0.94
C LEU A 4 -8.68 -0.33 1.66
N LEU A 5 -8.31 -1.38 0.92
CA LEU A 5 -7.64 -2.52 1.49
C LEU A 5 -6.25 -2.17 2.04
N HIS A 6 -5.50 -1.31 1.33
CA HIS A 6 -4.23 -0.79 1.83
C HIS A 6 -4.42 0.02 3.12
N PHE A 7 -5.45 0.86 3.18
CA PHE A 7 -5.77 1.63 4.38
C PHE A 7 -6.12 0.73 5.57
N PHE A 8 -7.07 -0.20 5.42
CA PHE A 8 -7.48 -1.07 6.51
C PHE A 8 -6.35 -1.97 7.00
N LEU A 9 -5.54 -2.51 6.09
CA LEU A 9 -4.39 -3.32 6.47
C LEU A 9 -3.35 -2.49 7.23
N SER A 10 -3.04 -1.28 6.73
CA SER A 10 -2.10 -0.38 7.41
C SER A 10 -2.62 0.05 8.78
N TYR A 11 -3.92 0.33 8.91
CA TYR A 11 -4.54 0.66 10.18
C TYR A 11 -4.36 -0.46 11.21
N LEU A 12 -4.70 -1.70 10.83
CA LEU A 12 -4.59 -2.85 11.74
C LEU A 12 -3.14 -3.17 12.11
N VAL A 13 -2.18 -3.01 11.18
CA VAL A 13 -0.76 -3.21 11.49
C VAL A 13 -0.25 -2.12 12.44
N VAL A 14 -0.63 -0.86 12.22
CA VAL A 14 -0.26 0.23 13.12
C VAL A 14 -0.89 0.04 14.49
N GLU A 15 -2.15 -0.38 14.55
CA GLU A 15 -2.85 -0.67 15.82
C GLU A 15 -2.17 -1.82 16.57
N GLY A 16 -1.89 -2.93 15.88
CA GLY A 16 -1.21 -4.07 16.50
C GLY A 16 0.23 -3.77 16.95
N ALA A 17 0.94 -2.87 16.25
CA ALA A 17 2.32 -2.53 16.56
C ALA A 17 2.47 -1.41 17.60
N LEU A 18 1.56 -0.42 17.61
CA LEU A 18 1.68 0.82 18.39
C LEU A 18 0.50 1.11 19.33
N GLY A 19 -0.65 0.44 19.16
CA GLY A 19 -1.83 0.57 20.02
C GLY A 19 -2.50 1.95 20.01
N ASN A 20 -2.33 2.72 18.94
CA ASN A 20 -2.82 4.10 18.85
C ASN A 20 -3.20 4.53 17.43
N ALA A 21 -3.58 3.60 16.56
CA ALA A 21 -3.87 3.87 15.15
C ALA A 21 -4.98 4.91 14.97
N TYR A 22 -5.97 4.94 15.87
CA TYR A 22 -7.04 5.94 15.86
C TYR A 22 -6.51 7.38 15.85
N ASN A 23 -5.53 7.69 16.71
CA ASN A 23 -4.94 9.03 16.82
C ASN A 23 -4.18 9.46 15.55
N TYR A 24 -3.78 8.49 14.72
CA TYR A 24 -3.04 8.72 13.49
C TYR A 24 -3.81 8.32 12.23
N ALA A 25 -5.12 8.08 12.32
CA ALA A 25 -5.92 7.52 11.23
C ALA A 25 -5.80 8.31 9.91
N VAL A 26 -5.76 9.65 9.99
CA VAL A 26 -5.57 10.52 8.82
C VAL A 26 -4.20 10.30 8.17
N TYR A 27 -3.14 10.17 8.96
CA TYR A 27 -1.80 9.89 8.43
C TYR A 27 -1.72 8.49 7.83
N ILE A 28 -2.34 7.50 8.48
CA ILE A 28 -2.42 6.14 7.94
C ILE A 28 -3.14 6.16 6.58
N LEU A 29 -4.28 6.86 6.47
CA LEU A 29 -5.00 7.01 5.20
C LEU A 29 -4.14 7.68 4.14
N LEU A 30 -3.49 8.79 4.44
CA LEU A 30 -2.65 9.49 3.48
C LEU A 30 -1.49 8.63 3.00
N PHE A 31 -0.72 8.04 3.91
CA PHE A 31 0.51 7.32 3.57
C PHE A 31 0.29 5.88 3.10
N SER A 32 -0.88 5.28 3.37
CA SER A 32 -1.29 4.01 2.75
C SER A 32 -1.75 4.16 1.30
N VAL A 33 -2.03 5.38 0.84
CA VAL A 33 -2.59 5.67 -0.50
C VAL A 33 -1.65 6.50 -1.36
N ILE A 34 -0.73 7.26 -0.77
CA ILE A 34 0.16 8.17 -1.52
C ILE A 34 0.96 7.47 -2.61
N LEU A 35 1.34 6.20 -2.39
CA LEU A 35 2.05 5.39 -3.37
C LEU A 35 1.17 5.03 -4.57
N ASP A 36 -0.14 4.85 -4.39
CA ASP A 36 -1.09 4.57 -5.48
C ASP A 36 -1.30 5.77 -6.41
N LEU A 37 -0.95 7.00 -5.98
CA LEU A 37 -1.11 8.19 -6.83
C LEU A 37 -0.29 8.09 -8.12
N ASP A 38 0.77 7.29 -8.12
CA ASP A 38 1.58 7.07 -9.30
C ASP A 38 0.88 6.23 -10.39
N HIS A 39 -0.27 5.64 -10.09
CA HIS A 39 -1.13 4.95 -11.04
C HIS A 39 -1.98 5.93 -11.85
N ILE A 40 -2.20 7.16 -11.37
CA ILE A 40 -3.07 8.17 -12.01
C ILE A 40 -2.67 8.40 -13.48
N PRO A 41 -1.39 8.61 -13.84
CA PRO A 41 -0.99 8.76 -15.24
C PRO A 41 -1.38 7.55 -16.11
N TYR A 42 -1.24 6.33 -15.58
CA TYR A 42 -1.61 5.12 -16.28
C TYR A 42 -3.14 5.00 -16.45
N VAL A 43 -3.91 5.31 -15.40
CA VAL A 43 -5.39 5.35 -15.44
C VAL A 43 -5.87 6.33 -16.49
N ILE A 44 -5.33 7.55 -16.51
CA ILE A 44 -5.66 8.57 -17.51
C ILE A 44 -5.39 8.05 -18.93
N LYS A 45 -4.22 7.45 -19.15
CA LYS A 45 -3.81 6.88 -20.45
C LYS A 45 -4.72 5.72 -20.88
N THR A 46 -5.23 4.93 -19.94
CA THR A 46 -6.00 3.70 -20.23
C THR A 46 -7.49 3.84 -19.98
N ARG A 47 -8.00 5.04 -19.67
CA ARG A 47 -9.37 5.33 -19.19
C ARG A 47 -10.50 4.54 -19.88
N ARG A 48 -10.45 4.40 -21.21
CA ARG A 48 -11.47 3.70 -22.01
C ARG A 48 -11.50 2.18 -21.79
N LYS A 49 -10.44 1.61 -21.22
CA LYS A 49 -10.25 0.17 -20.98
C LYS A 49 -9.94 -0.15 -19.52
N VAL A 50 -10.02 0.81 -18.60
CA VAL A 50 -9.67 0.63 -17.17
C VAL A 50 -10.44 -0.54 -16.56
N LEU A 51 -11.74 -0.67 -16.85
CA LEU A 51 -12.57 -1.77 -16.34
C LEU A 51 -12.18 -3.16 -16.88
N ARG A 52 -11.40 -3.22 -17.97
CA ARG A 52 -10.99 -4.48 -18.63
C ARG A 52 -9.49 -4.77 -18.49
N LYS A 53 -8.69 -3.81 -18.02
CA LYS A 53 -7.25 -3.95 -17.85
C LYS A 53 -6.93 -4.33 -16.42
N LYS A 54 -6.07 -5.34 -16.26
CA LYS A 54 -5.49 -5.68 -14.96
C LYS A 54 -4.34 -4.71 -14.66
N PHE A 55 -4.39 -4.07 -13.50
CA PHE A 55 -3.27 -3.26 -13.00
C PHE A 55 -2.12 -4.18 -12.59
N GLY A 56 -0.92 -3.85 -13.06
CA GLY A 56 0.30 -4.64 -12.87
C GLY A 56 1.52 -3.75 -12.77
N SER A 57 2.71 -4.34 -12.84
CA SER A 57 4.01 -3.65 -12.88
C SER A 57 4.04 -2.44 -13.83
N GLU A 58 3.37 -2.51 -14.98
CA GLU A 58 3.31 -1.45 -15.99
C GLU A 58 2.55 -0.18 -15.57
N SER A 59 1.67 -0.26 -14.57
CA SER A 59 0.96 0.90 -14.03
C SER A 59 1.74 1.63 -12.95
N ARG A 60 2.88 1.07 -12.52
CA ARG A 60 3.69 1.56 -11.40
C ARG A 60 4.93 2.33 -11.89
N SER A 61 5.26 3.38 -11.16
CA SER A 61 6.52 4.12 -11.28
C SER A 61 7.62 3.47 -10.43
N ARG A 62 8.83 4.04 -10.47
CA ARG A 62 9.94 3.63 -9.58
C ARG A 62 9.67 3.88 -8.10
N PHE A 63 8.75 4.79 -7.77
CA PHE A 63 8.45 5.14 -6.38
C PHE A 63 7.54 4.12 -5.69
N HIS A 64 6.94 3.23 -6.46
CA HIS A 64 6.09 2.15 -5.96
C HIS A 64 6.86 0.82 -5.82
N GLU A 65 8.15 0.82 -6.15
CA GLU A 65 9.04 -0.35 -6.08
C GLU A 65 10.03 -0.21 -4.91
N LEU A 66 10.94 -1.17 -4.72
CA LEU A 66 11.87 -1.18 -3.57
C LEU A 66 12.72 0.09 -3.49
N TYR A 67 13.08 0.67 -4.65
CA TYR A 67 13.74 1.98 -4.73
C TYR A 67 12.93 3.07 -4.00
N GLY A 68 11.64 3.16 -4.29
CA GLY A 68 10.73 4.09 -3.65
C GLY A 68 10.58 3.82 -2.16
N LEU A 69 10.37 2.55 -1.78
CA LEU A 69 10.30 2.16 -0.37
C LEU A 69 11.55 2.58 0.41
N THR A 70 12.73 2.43 -0.20
CA THR A 70 14.01 2.82 0.41
C THR A 70 14.08 4.33 0.62
N LEU A 71 13.69 5.12 -0.39
CA LEU A 71 13.66 6.58 -0.30
C LEU A 71 12.64 7.07 0.73
N PHE A 72 11.44 6.50 0.74
CA PHE A 72 10.40 6.81 1.72
C PHE A 72 10.82 6.44 3.15
N SER A 73 11.48 5.28 3.33
CA SER A 73 11.98 4.86 4.63
C SER A 73 13.07 5.82 5.14
N ALA A 74 14.00 6.22 4.27
CA ALA A 74 15.01 7.22 4.63
C ALA A 74 14.38 8.58 5.01
N ALA A 75 13.38 9.04 4.25
CA ALA A 75 12.65 10.26 4.57
C ALA A 75 11.88 10.16 5.90
N ALA A 76 11.23 9.03 6.17
CA ALA A 76 10.55 8.78 7.45
C ALA A 76 11.54 8.75 8.62
N SER A 77 12.71 8.13 8.47
CA SER A 77 13.79 8.18 9.46
C SER A 77 14.28 9.60 9.73
N LEU A 78 14.41 10.44 8.69
CA LEU A 78 14.75 11.86 8.86
C LEU A 78 13.65 12.62 9.59
N LEU A 79 12.38 12.38 9.25
CA LEU A 79 11.22 12.99 9.92
C LEU A 79 11.15 12.61 11.42
N ALA A 80 11.66 11.45 11.81
CA ALA A 80 11.69 11.02 13.21
C ALA A 80 12.45 11.99 14.11
N PHE A 81 13.46 12.70 13.58
CA PHE A 81 14.23 13.70 14.32
C PHE A 81 13.44 14.99 14.58
N PHE A 82 12.42 15.30 13.78
CA PHE A 82 11.72 16.60 13.82
C PHE A 82 10.27 16.51 14.32
N SER A 83 9.56 15.42 14.01
CA SER A 83 8.11 15.30 14.23
C SER A 83 7.73 14.20 15.24
N GLY A 84 8.73 13.63 15.92
CA GLY A 84 8.55 12.56 16.90
C GLY A 84 8.60 11.16 16.28
N ALA A 85 9.20 10.24 17.02
CA ALA A 85 9.43 8.87 16.56
C ALA A 85 8.14 8.10 16.23
N THR A 86 7.02 8.40 16.90
CA THR A 86 5.75 7.70 16.68
C THR A 86 5.16 8.00 15.31
N LEU A 87 5.09 9.29 14.91
CA LEU A 87 4.56 9.66 13.61
C LEU A 87 5.42 9.09 12.47
N ALA A 88 6.74 9.15 12.61
CA ALA A 88 7.67 8.54 11.65
C ALA A 88 7.46 7.02 11.52
N LYS A 89 7.24 6.30 12.64
CA LYS A 89 6.91 4.86 12.62
C LYS A 89 5.60 4.60 11.91
N VAL A 90 4.55 5.40 12.16
CA VAL A 90 3.25 5.25 11.48
C VAL A 90 3.40 5.41 9.97
N ILE A 91 4.13 6.44 9.52
CA ILE A 91 4.38 6.70 8.10
C ILE A 91 5.16 5.54 7.47
N ALA A 92 6.25 5.11 8.12
CA ALA A 92 7.09 4.03 7.64
C ALA A 92 6.32 2.70 7.55
N LEU A 93 5.58 2.33 8.61
CA LEU A 93 4.76 1.12 8.63
C LEU A 93 3.71 1.13 7.52
N SER A 94 3.02 2.25 7.31
CA SER A 94 2.01 2.36 6.25
C SER A 94 2.62 2.13 4.86
N ALA A 95 3.78 2.71 4.58
CA ALA A 95 4.49 2.51 3.31
C ALA A 95 5.02 1.08 3.13
N ILE A 96 5.59 0.49 4.19
CA ILE A 96 6.09 -0.89 4.19
C ILE A 96 4.95 -1.87 3.94
N VAL A 97 3.83 -1.72 4.66
CA VAL A 97 2.65 -2.57 4.54
C VAL A 97 2.05 -2.46 3.14
N HIS A 98 1.97 -1.24 2.60
CA HIS A 98 1.52 -1.02 1.23
C HIS A 98 2.37 -1.82 0.23
N TYR A 99 3.68 -1.62 0.25
CA TYR A 99 4.59 -2.33 -0.65
C TYR A 99 4.54 -3.85 -0.46
N ALA A 100 4.57 -4.32 0.80
CA ALA A 100 4.55 -5.74 1.12
C ALA A 100 3.28 -6.41 0.58
N ALA A 101 2.11 -5.81 0.80
CA ALA A 101 0.85 -6.35 0.31
C ALA A 101 0.84 -6.46 -1.22
N ASP A 102 1.35 -5.42 -1.91
CA ASP A 102 1.44 -5.41 -3.37
C ASP A 102 2.52 -6.33 -3.95
N PHE A 103 3.59 -6.59 -3.20
CA PHE A 103 4.63 -7.55 -3.54
C PHE A 103 4.15 -9.01 -3.39
N LEU A 104 3.34 -9.28 -2.35
CA LEU A 104 2.78 -10.61 -2.07
C LEU A 104 1.70 -11.00 -3.07
N VAL A 105 0.77 -10.09 -3.37
CA VAL A 105 -0.44 -10.37 -4.16
C VAL A 105 -0.25 -10.06 -5.64
N GLY A 106 0.66 -9.15 -5.98
CA GLY A 106 0.81 -8.62 -7.34
C GLY A 106 2.05 -9.10 -8.10
N LYS A 107 2.24 -8.46 -9.26
CA LYS A 107 3.52 -8.46 -9.98
C LYS A 107 4.22 -7.15 -9.67
N SER A 108 5.50 -7.22 -9.34
CA SER A 108 6.36 -6.07 -9.00
C SER A 108 7.63 -6.09 -9.83
N ARG A 109 8.35 -4.98 -9.89
CA ARG A 109 9.72 -4.91 -10.44
C ARG A 109 10.62 -4.30 -9.34
N PRO A 110 11.03 -5.08 -8.33
CA PRO A 110 11.65 -4.53 -7.13
C PRO A 110 12.86 -3.63 -7.42
N PHE A 111 13.65 -3.98 -8.43
CA PHE A 111 14.86 -3.24 -8.80
C PHE A 111 14.65 -2.18 -9.90
N TYR A 112 13.41 -1.83 -10.25
CA TYR A 112 13.15 -0.74 -11.20
C TYR A 112 13.55 0.62 -10.57
N PRO A 113 14.26 1.51 -11.30
CA PRO A 113 14.46 1.54 -12.75
C PRO A 113 15.68 0.76 -13.28
N PHE A 114 16.53 0.21 -12.41
CA PHE A 114 17.76 -0.47 -12.80
C PHE A 114 17.52 -1.82 -13.50
N SER A 115 16.41 -2.49 -13.17
CA SER A 115 15.95 -3.70 -13.85
C SER A 115 14.45 -3.66 -14.10
N LYS A 116 14.03 -4.13 -15.28
CA LYS A 116 12.62 -4.29 -15.65
C LYS A 116 12.08 -5.70 -15.36
N LYS A 117 12.88 -6.57 -14.72
CA LYS A 117 12.48 -7.94 -14.41
C LYS A 117 11.28 -7.95 -13.47
N GLU A 118 10.21 -8.60 -13.89
CA GLU A 118 9.02 -8.80 -13.07
C GLU A 118 9.20 -9.98 -12.12
N ILE A 119 8.72 -9.81 -10.89
CA ILE A 119 8.69 -10.84 -9.86
C ILE A 119 7.26 -10.90 -9.32
N SER A 120 6.76 -12.11 -9.14
CA SER A 120 5.52 -12.39 -8.44
C SER A 120 5.75 -13.54 -7.48
N LEU A 121 5.29 -13.39 -6.23
CA LEU A 121 5.35 -14.46 -5.24
C LEU A 121 4.26 -15.51 -5.45
N GLY A 122 3.30 -15.26 -6.34
CA GLY A 122 2.27 -16.23 -6.70
C GLY A 122 1.33 -16.61 -5.56
N MET A 123 1.27 -15.83 -4.47
CA MET A 123 0.40 -16.14 -3.32
C MET A 123 -1.08 -16.16 -3.67
N LEU A 124 -1.47 -15.46 -4.74
CA LEU A 124 -2.83 -15.41 -5.22
C LEU A 124 -2.89 -15.50 -6.75
N PRO A 125 -3.59 -16.49 -7.32
CA PRO A 125 -3.80 -16.55 -8.75
C PRO A 125 -4.56 -15.32 -9.28
N ASP A 126 -4.12 -14.77 -10.41
CA ASP A 126 -4.70 -13.58 -11.06
C ASP A 126 -6.21 -13.69 -11.38
N LYS A 127 -6.78 -14.90 -11.39
CA LYS A 127 -8.22 -15.14 -11.57
C LYS A 127 -9.05 -14.84 -10.32
N TYR A 128 -8.47 -14.99 -9.13
CA TYR A 128 -9.16 -14.80 -7.85
C TYR A 128 -8.88 -13.43 -7.23
N ARG A 129 -7.97 -12.64 -7.80
CA ARG A 129 -7.53 -11.35 -7.28
C ARG A 129 -8.67 -10.40 -6.92
N MET A 130 -9.64 -10.21 -7.81
CA MET A 130 -10.77 -9.31 -7.55
C MET A 130 -11.65 -9.80 -6.39
N HIS A 131 -11.95 -11.09 -6.33
CA HIS A 131 -12.77 -11.69 -5.27
C HIS A 131 -12.07 -11.58 -3.90
N PHE A 132 -10.78 -11.87 -3.88
CA PHE A 132 -9.95 -11.71 -2.68
C PHE A 132 -9.90 -10.27 -2.22
N GLU A 133 -9.69 -9.32 -3.13
CA GLU A 133 -9.65 -7.89 -2.79
C GLU A 133 -10.98 -7.41 -2.20
N ILE A 134 -12.12 -7.79 -2.81
CA ILE A 134 -13.45 -7.44 -2.28
C ILE A 134 -13.69 -8.07 -0.91
N ALA A 135 -13.48 -9.38 -0.77
CA ALA A 135 -13.71 -10.10 0.47
C ALA A 135 -12.83 -9.56 1.60
N SER A 136 -11.54 -9.34 1.32
CA SER A 136 -10.59 -8.81 2.29
C SER A 136 -10.95 -7.37 2.69
N THR A 137 -11.38 -6.52 1.76
CA THR A 137 -11.81 -5.16 2.09
C THR A 137 -13.01 -5.17 3.04
N LEU A 138 -14.00 -6.03 2.79
CA LEU A 138 -15.18 -6.15 3.66
C LEU A 138 -14.81 -6.69 5.05
N ILE A 139 -14.02 -7.77 5.10
CA ILE A 139 -13.61 -8.40 6.36
C ILE A 139 -12.75 -7.45 7.19
N LEU A 140 -11.69 -6.90 6.60
CA LEU A 140 -10.79 -5.99 7.33
C LEU A 140 -11.50 -4.67 7.69
N GLY A 141 -12.39 -4.16 6.83
CA GLY A 141 -13.21 -3.00 7.15
C GLY A 141 -14.11 -3.23 8.36
N ALA A 142 -14.75 -4.41 8.46
CA ALA A 142 -15.54 -4.78 9.62
C ALA A 142 -14.68 -4.88 10.90
N VAL A 143 -13.48 -5.46 10.80
CA VAL A 143 -12.54 -5.54 11.94
C VAL A 143 -12.11 -4.13 12.41
N VAL A 144 -11.75 -3.24 11.48
CA VAL A 144 -11.39 -1.85 11.79
C VAL A 144 -12.56 -1.13 12.44
N TRP A 145 -13.77 -1.26 11.90
CA TRP A 145 -14.97 -0.68 12.51
C TRP A 145 -15.16 -1.15 13.96
N LEU A 146 -15.08 -2.45 14.21
CA LEU A 146 -15.19 -3.03 15.54
C LEU A 146 -14.06 -2.61 16.48
N SER A 147 -12.88 -2.25 15.98
CA SER A 147 -11.79 -1.70 16.83
C SER A 147 -12.02 -0.25 17.24
N ILE A 148 -12.79 0.52 16.46
CA ILE A 148 -13.03 1.96 16.73
C ILE A 148 -14.24 2.16 17.66
N VAL A 149 -15.25 1.29 17.57
CA VAL A 149 -16.52 1.44 18.31
C VAL A 149 -16.47 0.86 19.74
N LYS A 150 -15.35 0.24 20.13
CA LYS A 150 -15.10 -0.18 21.52
C LYS A 150 -14.78 1.01 22.41
#